data_AF-A0A2T2UFY6-F1
#
_entry.id   AF-A0A2T2UFY6-F1
#
_cell.length_a   1.000
_cell.length_b   1.000
_cell.length_c   1.000
_cell.angle_alpha   90.00
_cell.angle_beta   90.00
_cell.angle_gamma   90.00
#
_symmetry.space_group_name_H-M   'P 1'
#
loop_
_entity.id
_entity.type
_entity.pdbx_description
1 polymer ?
#
loop_
_entity_poly.entity_id
_entity_poly.type
_entity_poly.pdbx_seq_one_letter_code
_entity_poly.pdbx_strand_id
1 'polypeptide(L)'
;NKRLLERWQDDTDGDRLALVSFDSLSQLGAQTPADVHVDALLGTGLTSELREPIRSLVGWINEQPAPVVALDGPTGLHAGTGAVLGRAVHADQTVTMAARKTGLTLGEGPPRAGRVEVAEIGIPAFALRRPADEGQPGCAFLTTDAAVTSWLPGRAPDAYKYSVGLALVVGGAPGMTGAPVMSASAAGRAGAGYVQCACPAGAQDTLNARLTSITTTALPTEDDGGLEPHAAFDALAGPLGKAGGLLVGPGLGRADGTQRFVRLLLEHTDAPTVIDADGLNALAGQRDAWFQQHSQGRWVLTPHVGEFKRLADADDVDLADRLRTAQDYARRWQCTLVLKGMPSVVSGPEGRAYVCGVGNPALATAGTGDVLAGLTAGLLAQGMSPLRGAAAALHLGGAAADRYTTRFAARALTAPDLIDELPALLHERFA
;
A
#
# COMPACT_ATOMS: atom_id res chain seq x y z
N ASN A 1 19.06 -32.38 8.14
CA ASN A 1 20.38 -31.73 8.04
C ASN A 1 21.48 -32.29 8.93
N LYS A 2 21.22 -32.85 10.13
CA LYS A 2 22.29 -33.41 11.00
C LYS A 2 23.29 -34.33 10.26
N ARG A 3 22.81 -35.31 9.49
CA ARG A 3 23.67 -36.21 8.68
C ARG A 3 24.58 -35.50 7.67
N LEU A 4 24.12 -34.39 7.10
CA LEU A 4 24.92 -33.59 6.16
C LEU A 4 26.03 -32.86 6.92
N LEU A 5 25.68 -32.28 8.07
CA LEU A 5 26.63 -31.61 8.94
C LEU A 5 27.67 -32.59 9.49
N GLU A 6 27.27 -33.79 9.88
CA GLU A 6 28.18 -34.86 10.33
C GLU A 6 29.18 -35.22 9.23
N ARG A 7 28.68 -35.41 8.00
CA ARG A 7 29.54 -35.67 6.84
C ARG A 7 30.51 -34.52 6.56
N TRP A 8 30.06 -33.27 6.66
CA TRP A 8 30.94 -32.11 6.45
C TRP A 8 31.97 -31.93 7.56
N GLN A 9 31.62 -32.31 8.79
CA GLN A 9 32.57 -32.33 9.89
C GLN A 9 33.69 -33.34 9.61
N ASP A 10 33.32 -34.55 9.16
CA ASP A 10 34.28 -35.58 8.75
C ASP A 10 35.16 -35.11 7.58
N ASP A 11 34.57 -34.47 6.56
CA ASP A 11 35.29 -33.95 5.38
C ASP A 11 36.24 -32.77 5.71
N THR A 12 36.12 -32.15 6.88
CA THR A 12 36.93 -30.99 7.31
C THR A 12 37.90 -31.30 8.45
N ASP A 13 38.05 -32.57 8.82
CA ASP A 13 38.83 -33.03 9.99
C ASP A 13 38.46 -32.29 11.30
N GLY A 14 37.26 -31.70 11.37
CA GLY A 14 36.78 -30.93 12.52
C GLY A 14 37.34 -29.51 12.67
N ASP A 15 38.32 -29.10 11.87
CA ASP A 15 38.99 -27.78 12.02
C ASP A 15 38.07 -26.59 11.67
N ARG A 16 37.01 -26.82 10.89
CA ARG A 16 36.07 -25.78 10.43
C ARG A 16 34.65 -25.93 10.94
N LEU A 17 34.29 -27.12 11.43
CA LEU A 17 32.93 -27.43 11.87
C LEU A 17 32.99 -28.34 13.11
N ALA A 18 32.52 -27.81 14.24
CA ALA A 18 32.30 -28.59 15.45
C ALA A 18 30.80 -28.81 15.65
N LEU A 19 30.37 -30.07 15.75
CA LEU A 19 29.01 -30.42 16.13
C LEU A 19 28.90 -30.65 17.62
N VAL A 20 28.14 -29.80 18.28
CA VAL A 20 27.83 -29.91 19.71
C VAL A 20 26.36 -30.24 19.86
N SER A 21 26.06 -31.27 20.65
CA SER A 21 24.68 -31.63 21.02
C SER A 21 24.41 -31.22 22.46
N PHE A 22 23.22 -30.70 22.72
CA PHE A 22 22.78 -30.29 24.04
C PHE A 22 21.49 -31.04 24.40
N ASP A 23 21.41 -31.51 25.64
CA ASP A 23 20.22 -32.15 26.19
C ASP A 23 19.30 -31.14 26.88
N SER A 24 19.83 -29.95 27.22
CA SER A 24 19.06 -28.87 27.85
C SER A 24 19.58 -27.48 27.47
N LEU A 25 18.69 -26.48 27.52
CA LEU A 25 19.02 -25.08 27.26
C LEU A 25 20.10 -24.51 28.19
N SER A 26 20.15 -24.98 29.44
CA SER A 26 21.15 -24.55 30.41
C SER A 26 22.60 -24.83 29.98
N GLN A 27 22.81 -25.78 29.07
CA GLN A 27 24.15 -26.11 28.55
C GLN A 27 24.64 -25.11 27.48
N LEU A 28 23.75 -24.32 26.87
CA LEU A 28 24.12 -23.32 25.86
C LEU A 28 24.91 -22.14 26.44
N GLY A 29 24.58 -21.72 27.67
CA GLY A 29 25.22 -20.56 28.33
C GLY A 29 26.65 -20.80 28.81
N ALA A 30 27.16 -22.03 28.74
CA ALA A 30 28.51 -22.40 29.18
C ALA A 30 29.57 -22.33 28.05
N GLN A 31 29.16 -21.96 26.83
CA GLN A 31 30.02 -21.91 25.65
C GLN A 31 30.70 -20.54 25.49
N THR A 32 31.77 -20.52 24.71
CA THR A 32 32.47 -19.31 24.25
C THR A 32 31.47 -18.35 23.58
N PRO A 33 31.59 -17.02 23.79
CA PRO A 33 30.75 -16.05 23.07
C PRO A 33 30.85 -16.28 21.55
N ALA A 34 29.72 -16.37 20.87
CA ALA A 34 29.69 -16.45 19.42
C ALA A 34 29.83 -15.05 18.81
N ASP A 35 30.53 -14.94 17.68
CA ASP A 35 30.57 -13.69 16.91
C ASP A 35 29.28 -13.46 16.11
N VAL A 36 28.54 -14.54 15.81
CA VAL A 36 27.26 -14.51 15.10
C VAL A 36 26.42 -15.74 15.47
N HIS A 37 25.11 -15.55 15.59
CA HIS A 37 24.16 -16.65 15.71
C HIS A 37 23.44 -16.87 14.38
N VAL A 38 23.29 -18.13 13.96
CA VAL A 38 22.55 -18.50 12.75
C VAL A 38 21.26 -19.20 13.14
N ASP A 39 20.13 -18.53 12.91
CA ASP A 39 18.81 -19.13 13.04
C ASP A 39 18.48 -19.97 11.80
N ALA A 40 18.53 -21.28 11.98
CA ALA A 40 18.13 -22.28 11.01
C ALA A 40 17.16 -23.31 11.63
N LEU A 41 16.37 -22.89 12.63
CA LEU A 41 15.52 -23.80 13.40
C LEU A 41 14.26 -24.19 12.61
N LEU A 42 13.49 -23.20 12.12
CA LEU A 42 12.28 -23.39 11.33
C LEU A 42 12.18 -22.36 10.21
N GLY A 43 11.66 -22.76 9.05
CA GLY A 43 11.39 -21.88 7.91
C GLY A 43 9.91 -21.80 7.56
N THR A 44 9.61 -21.81 6.26
CA THR A 44 8.24 -21.68 5.71
C THR A 44 7.19 -22.69 6.19
N GLY A 45 7.57 -23.82 6.79
CA GLY A 45 6.65 -24.86 7.25
C GLY A 45 5.90 -24.57 8.56
N LEU A 46 6.17 -23.44 9.22
CA LEU A 46 5.51 -23.08 10.48
C LEU A 46 4.09 -22.57 10.26
N THR A 47 3.10 -23.29 10.80
CA THR A 47 1.66 -22.95 10.68
C THR A 47 0.93 -22.85 12.02
N SER A 48 1.64 -23.00 13.14
CA SER A 48 1.09 -22.92 14.50
C SER A 48 2.06 -22.24 15.44
N GLU A 49 1.62 -21.89 16.64
CA GLU A 49 2.52 -21.37 17.68
C GLU A 49 3.74 -22.25 17.92
N LEU A 50 4.88 -21.62 18.21
CA LEU A 50 6.10 -22.31 18.61
C LEU A 50 5.88 -23.17 19.84
N ARG A 51 6.32 -24.42 19.74
CA ARG A 51 6.35 -25.39 20.84
C ARG A 51 7.73 -25.41 21.48
N GLU A 52 7.79 -25.90 22.71
CA GLU A 52 9.09 -26.19 23.34
C GLU A 52 9.80 -27.35 22.62
N PRO A 53 11.14 -27.37 22.58
CA PRO A 53 12.06 -26.38 23.19
C PRO A 53 12.38 -25.17 22.30
N ILE A 54 11.82 -25.11 21.08
CA ILE A 54 12.13 -24.05 20.10
C ILE A 54 11.70 -22.67 20.61
N ARG A 55 10.53 -22.58 21.26
CA ARG A 55 10.06 -21.32 21.84
C ARG A 55 11.08 -20.73 22.83
N SER A 56 11.63 -21.54 23.72
CA SER A 56 12.64 -21.09 24.68
C SER A 56 14.00 -20.83 24.02
N LEU A 57 14.40 -21.58 22.99
CA LEU A 57 15.60 -21.27 22.17
C LEU A 57 15.50 -19.90 21.51
N VAL A 58 14.33 -19.56 20.96
CA VAL A 58 14.06 -18.23 20.39
C VAL A 58 14.11 -17.14 21.47
N GLY A 59 13.70 -17.44 22.70
CA GLY A 59 13.89 -16.51 23.80
C GLY A 59 15.36 -16.25 24.10
N TRP A 60 16.13 -17.33 24.23
CA TRP A 60 17.55 -17.26 24.51
C TRP A 60 18.35 -16.53 23.42
N ILE A 61 18.11 -16.82 22.13
CA ILE A 61 18.85 -16.17 21.02
C ILE A 61 18.62 -14.67 20.96
N ASN A 62 17.39 -14.20 21.25
CA ASN A 62 17.05 -12.78 21.26
C ASN A 62 17.68 -12.00 22.42
N GLU A 63 18.19 -12.69 23.44
CA GLU A 63 18.90 -12.10 24.58
C GLU A 63 20.42 -12.05 24.36
N GLN A 64 20.92 -12.64 23.27
CA GLN A 64 22.35 -12.65 22.98
C GLN A 64 22.82 -11.29 22.40
N PRO A 65 24.03 -10.83 22.76
CA PRO A 65 24.56 -9.55 22.28
C PRO A 65 25.10 -9.63 20.84
N ALA A 66 25.41 -10.82 20.34
CA ALA A 66 25.96 -11.03 19.01
C ALA A 66 24.85 -10.98 17.94
N PRO A 67 25.16 -10.54 16.71
CA PRO A 67 24.18 -10.42 15.65
C PRO A 67 23.58 -11.78 15.26
N VAL A 68 22.32 -11.75 14.81
CA VAL A 68 21.56 -12.93 14.42
C VAL A 68 21.28 -12.91 12.91
N VAL A 69 21.63 -13.99 12.21
CA VAL A 69 21.31 -14.23 10.81
C VAL A 69 20.27 -15.33 10.69
N ALA A 70 19.10 -15.03 10.15
CA ALA A 70 18.06 -16.03 9.89
C ALA A 70 18.15 -16.60 8.47
N LEU A 71 18.04 -17.93 8.35
CA LEU A 71 17.96 -18.63 7.07
C LEU A 71 16.50 -18.87 6.70
N ASP A 72 16.15 -18.53 5.46
CA ASP A 72 14.78 -18.54 4.91
C ASP A 72 13.84 -17.49 5.51
N GLY A 73 13.71 -17.45 6.83
CA GLY A 73 12.97 -16.45 7.60
C GLY A 73 13.20 -16.62 9.10
N PRO A 74 12.96 -15.58 9.93
CA PRO A 74 13.08 -15.70 11.38
C PRO A 74 12.15 -16.78 11.93
N THR A 75 12.69 -17.73 12.69
CA THR A 75 11.93 -18.78 13.36
C THR A 75 10.84 -18.16 14.22
N GLY A 76 9.61 -18.63 14.07
CA GLY A 76 8.45 -18.10 14.78
C GLY A 76 7.63 -17.06 14.02
N LEU A 77 8.10 -16.63 12.84
CA LEU A 77 7.38 -15.74 11.95
C LEU A 77 6.61 -16.55 10.89
N HIS A 78 5.31 -16.28 10.72
CA HIS A 78 4.53 -16.89 9.65
C HIS A 78 4.96 -16.35 8.29
N ALA A 79 5.45 -17.23 7.41
CA ALA A 79 6.03 -16.84 6.12
C ALA A 79 5.05 -16.14 5.16
N GLY A 80 3.74 -16.37 5.30
CA GLY A 80 2.73 -15.75 4.43
C GLY A 80 2.26 -14.37 4.91
N THR A 81 2.11 -14.19 6.22
CA THR A 81 1.39 -13.04 6.81
C THR A 81 2.27 -12.13 7.63
N GLY A 82 3.42 -12.63 8.09
CA GLY A 82 4.30 -11.91 9.01
C GLY A 82 3.75 -11.88 10.45
N ALA A 83 2.77 -12.73 10.78
CA ALA A 83 2.30 -12.88 12.15
C ALA A 83 3.37 -13.59 13.01
N VAL A 84 3.52 -13.16 14.26
CA VAL A 84 4.33 -13.88 15.26
C VAL A 84 3.51 -15.02 15.83
N LEU A 85 3.99 -16.25 15.67
CA LEU A 85 3.34 -17.47 16.15
C LEU A 85 3.94 -17.86 17.52
N GLY A 86 3.53 -17.14 18.57
CA GLY A 86 3.96 -17.33 19.95
C GLY A 86 5.20 -16.51 20.34
N ARG A 87 6.33 -16.68 19.64
CA ARG A 87 7.54 -15.86 19.76
C ARG A 87 8.29 -15.91 18.44
N ALA A 88 9.05 -14.87 18.07
CA ALA A 88 9.86 -14.87 16.85
C ALA A 88 11.29 -14.38 17.12
N VAL A 89 12.24 -14.89 16.34
CA VAL A 89 13.63 -14.40 16.32
C VAL A 89 13.68 -12.94 15.86
N HIS A 90 14.55 -12.15 16.47
CA HIS A 90 14.98 -10.86 15.96
C HIS A 90 16.30 -11.04 15.20
N ALA A 91 16.22 -11.03 13.87
CA ALA A 91 17.39 -11.12 13.01
C ALA A 91 17.89 -9.73 12.61
N ASP A 92 19.20 -9.56 12.59
CA ASP A 92 19.87 -8.41 11.97
C ASP A 92 19.90 -8.55 10.44
N GLN A 93 19.97 -9.80 9.95
CA GLN A 93 19.90 -10.14 8.54
C GLN A 93 19.11 -11.42 8.33
N THR A 94 18.31 -11.48 7.26
CA THR A 94 17.64 -12.69 6.80
C THR A 94 18.10 -13.02 5.38
N VAL A 95 18.61 -14.23 5.16
CA VAL A 95 18.93 -14.75 3.83
C VAL A 95 17.81 -15.69 3.41
N THR A 96 16.91 -15.21 2.56
CA THR A 96 15.73 -15.96 2.12
C THR A 96 15.94 -16.64 0.77
N MET A 97 15.40 -17.83 0.59
CA MET A 97 15.71 -18.66 -0.58
C MET A 97 14.75 -18.40 -1.75
N ALA A 98 15.30 -18.18 -2.94
CA ALA A 98 14.63 -17.98 -4.24
C ALA A 98 13.77 -16.71 -4.37
N ALA A 99 12.89 -16.43 -3.42
CA ALA A 99 12.04 -15.26 -3.41
C ALA A 99 11.81 -14.77 -1.99
N ARG A 100 11.56 -13.45 -1.88
CA ARG A 100 11.12 -12.84 -0.63
C ARG A 100 9.74 -13.37 -0.28
N LYS A 101 9.62 -13.99 0.90
CA LYS A 101 8.33 -14.39 1.46
C LYS A 101 7.54 -13.16 1.88
N THR A 102 6.24 -13.15 1.63
CA THR A 102 5.37 -12.00 1.92
C THR A 102 5.38 -11.63 3.40
N GLY A 103 5.50 -12.62 4.28
CA GLY A 103 5.64 -12.43 5.72
C GLY A 103 6.92 -11.73 6.17
N LEU A 104 7.93 -11.58 5.30
CA LEU A 104 9.12 -10.74 5.58
C LEU A 104 8.88 -9.26 5.27
N THR A 105 7.70 -8.91 4.73
CA THR A 105 7.33 -7.54 4.34
C THR A 105 6.05 -7.11 5.04
N LEU A 106 5.15 -8.04 5.32
CA LEU A 106 3.87 -7.81 6.00
C LEU A 106 3.99 -8.00 7.52
N GLY A 107 3.01 -7.45 8.25
CA GLY A 107 2.84 -7.69 9.68
C GLY A 107 4.06 -7.30 10.51
N GLU A 108 4.44 -8.19 11.43
CA GLU A 108 5.63 -8.04 12.28
C GLU A 108 6.91 -8.48 11.55
N GLY A 109 6.86 -8.85 10.27
CA GLY A 109 8.01 -9.29 9.51
C GLY A 109 9.17 -8.30 9.42
N PRO A 110 8.94 -7.07 8.91
CA PRO A 110 10.00 -6.07 8.73
C PRO A 110 10.85 -5.81 9.99
N PRO A 111 10.28 -5.58 11.19
CA PRO A 111 11.09 -5.34 12.39
C PRO A 111 11.80 -6.61 12.94
N ARG A 112 11.49 -7.81 12.43
CA ARG A 112 12.09 -9.09 12.88
C ARG A 112 13.11 -9.64 11.89
N ALA A 113 12.99 -9.28 10.61
CA ALA A 113 13.79 -9.86 9.54
C ALA A 113 15.11 -9.11 9.28
N GLY A 114 15.25 -7.89 9.81
CA GLY A 114 16.41 -7.05 9.57
C GLY A 114 16.64 -6.78 8.08
N ARG A 115 17.90 -6.77 7.64
CA ARG A 115 18.23 -6.69 6.20
C ARG A 115 17.88 -8.02 5.52
N VAL A 116 16.95 -7.99 4.57
CA VAL A 116 16.55 -9.20 3.82
C VAL A 116 17.29 -9.28 2.49
N GLU A 117 18.03 -10.37 2.29
CA GLU A 117 18.73 -10.73 1.06
C GLU A 117 18.09 -11.98 0.44
N VAL A 118 17.89 -11.99 -0.88
CA VAL A 118 17.29 -13.13 -1.58
C VAL A 118 18.42 -13.93 -2.24
N ALA A 119 18.65 -15.16 -1.78
CA ALA A 119 19.62 -16.06 -2.37
C ALA A 119 19.03 -16.80 -3.58
N GLU A 120 19.71 -16.72 -4.72
CA GLU A 120 19.37 -17.49 -5.91
C GLU A 120 19.77 -18.96 -5.72
N ILE A 121 18.79 -19.87 -5.80
CA ILE A 121 18.98 -21.32 -5.60
C ILE A 121 18.62 -22.12 -6.85
N GLY A 122 18.77 -21.52 -8.04
CA GLY A 122 18.56 -22.18 -9.33
C GLY A 122 17.10 -22.28 -9.79
N ILE A 123 16.14 -21.63 -9.13
CA ILE A 123 14.75 -21.56 -9.60
C ILE A 123 14.63 -20.49 -10.69
N PRO A 124 14.15 -20.82 -11.91
CA PRO A 124 14.00 -19.84 -12.98
C PRO A 124 13.06 -18.68 -12.61
N ALA A 125 13.43 -17.45 -13.00
CA ALA A 125 12.67 -16.24 -12.66
C ALA A 125 11.20 -16.30 -13.10
N PHE A 126 10.89 -16.91 -14.24
CA PHE A 126 9.50 -17.05 -14.71
C PHE A 126 8.66 -17.92 -13.75
N ALA A 127 9.24 -18.95 -13.13
CA ALA A 127 8.54 -19.84 -12.21
C ALA A 127 8.23 -19.13 -10.88
N LEU A 128 9.10 -18.20 -10.45
CA LEU A 128 8.88 -17.38 -9.27
C LEU A 128 7.86 -16.26 -9.50
N ARG A 129 7.86 -15.66 -10.70
CA ARG A 129 6.96 -14.54 -11.02
C ARG A 129 5.55 -14.99 -11.36
N ARG A 130 5.40 -16.14 -12.02
CA ARG A 130 4.12 -16.66 -12.52
C ARG A 130 2.99 -16.67 -11.48
N PRO A 131 3.19 -17.13 -10.23
CA PRO A 131 2.12 -17.11 -9.23
C PRO A 131 1.57 -15.71 -8.96
N ALA A 132 2.45 -14.71 -8.83
CA ALA A 132 2.02 -13.32 -8.61
C ALA A 132 1.42 -12.70 -9.90
N ASP A 133 1.95 -13.03 -11.08
CA ASP A 133 1.41 -12.59 -12.36
C ASP A 133 -0.02 -13.13 -12.60
N GLU A 134 -0.30 -14.37 -12.21
CA GLU A 134 -1.61 -15.04 -12.27
C GLU A 134 -2.51 -14.71 -11.07
N GLY A 135 -2.07 -13.85 -10.15
CA GLY A 135 -2.84 -13.42 -8.99
C GLY A 135 -3.07 -14.50 -7.92
N GLN A 136 -2.21 -15.52 -7.82
CA GLN A 136 -2.37 -16.60 -6.83
C GLN A 136 -2.53 -16.04 -5.40
N PRO A 137 -3.42 -16.64 -4.57
CA PRO A 137 -3.66 -16.15 -3.21
C PRO A 137 -2.40 -16.13 -2.34
N GLY A 138 -2.12 -14.96 -1.76
CA GLY A 138 -0.94 -14.75 -0.92
C GLY A 138 0.36 -14.50 -1.71
N CYS A 139 0.30 -14.33 -3.02
CA CYS A 139 1.43 -13.92 -3.85
C CYS A 139 1.29 -12.45 -4.27
N ALA A 140 2.38 -11.69 -4.17
CA ALA A 140 2.41 -10.28 -4.55
C ALA A 140 3.79 -9.87 -5.05
N PHE A 141 3.85 -8.77 -5.80
CA PHE A 141 5.10 -8.10 -6.14
C PHE A 141 5.43 -7.03 -5.09
N LEU A 142 6.71 -6.81 -4.83
CA LEU A 142 7.16 -5.60 -4.15
C LEU A 142 7.26 -4.47 -5.18
N THR A 143 6.72 -3.28 -4.89
CA THR A 143 6.97 -2.12 -5.73
C THR A 143 8.44 -1.72 -5.67
N THR A 144 9.05 -1.44 -6.82
CA THR A 144 10.43 -0.94 -6.92
C THR A 144 10.49 0.29 -7.81
N ASP A 145 11.55 1.08 -7.68
CA ASP A 145 11.80 2.26 -8.51
C ASP A 145 11.78 1.89 -10.00
N ALA A 146 12.46 0.80 -10.37
CA ALA A 146 12.51 0.34 -11.75
C ALA A 146 11.13 -0.05 -12.29
N ALA A 147 10.30 -0.72 -11.48
CA ALA A 147 8.95 -1.09 -11.87
C ALA A 147 8.08 0.17 -12.05
N VAL A 148 8.10 1.09 -11.09
CA VAL A 148 7.32 2.34 -11.15
C VAL A 148 7.77 3.20 -12.33
N THR A 149 9.08 3.36 -12.55
CA THR A 149 9.64 4.08 -13.72
C THR A 149 9.11 3.49 -15.03
N SER A 150 9.06 2.16 -15.15
CA SER A 150 8.52 1.51 -16.36
C SER A 150 7.01 1.70 -16.56
N TRP A 151 6.27 2.13 -15.53
CA TRP A 151 4.83 2.36 -15.60
C TRP A 151 4.49 3.83 -15.78
N LEU A 152 5.37 4.75 -15.37
CA LEU A 152 5.13 6.19 -15.46
C LEU A 152 4.96 6.61 -16.92
N PRO A 153 3.89 7.36 -17.26
CA PRO A 153 3.66 7.83 -18.62
C PRO A 153 4.76 8.81 -19.04
N GLY A 154 5.35 8.57 -20.21
CA GLY A 154 6.22 9.55 -20.86
C GLY A 154 5.42 10.76 -21.35
N ARG A 155 6.04 11.94 -21.39
CA ARG A 155 5.43 13.16 -21.94
C ARG A 155 6.00 13.46 -23.32
N ALA A 156 5.17 13.37 -24.35
CA ALA A 156 5.57 13.70 -25.72
C ALA A 156 5.89 15.22 -25.85
N PRO A 157 6.84 15.61 -26.73
CA PRO A 157 7.20 17.02 -26.93
C PRO A 157 6.05 17.92 -27.41
N ASP A 158 5.06 17.36 -28.10
CA ASP A 158 3.88 18.06 -28.64
C ASP A 158 2.64 17.93 -27.72
N ALA A 159 2.80 17.34 -26.53
CA ALA A 159 1.72 17.17 -25.58
C ALA A 159 1.18 18.53 -25.07
N TYR A 160 -0.14 18.64 -24.94
CA TYR A 160 -0.82 19.79 -24.36
C TYR A 160 -1.74 19.34 -23.21
N LYS A 161 -2.21 20.29 -22.40
CA LYS A 161 -2.96 20.01 -21.16
C LYS A 161 -4.13 19.04 -21.31
N TYR A 162 -4.81 19.00 -22.46
CA TYR A 162 -5.92 18.08 -22.68
C TYR A 162 -5.49 16.73 -23.29
N SER A 163 -4.35 16.65 -23.99
CA SER A 163 -3.86 15.38 -24.53
C SER A 163 -3.23 14.50 -23.44
N VAL A 164 -2.75 15.10 -22.35
CA VAL A 164 -2.22 14.38 -21.18
C VAL A 164 -3.34 13.90 -20.25
N GLY A 165 -4.52 14.51 -20.32
CA GLY A 165 -5.73 14.09 -19.61
C GLY A 165 -6.12 14.95 -18.40
N LEU A 166 -7.42 14.93 -18.11
CA LEU A 166 -8.06 15.68 -17.03
C LEU A 166 -8.20 14.81 -15.77
N ALA A 167 -7.68 15.30 -14.65
CA ALA A 167 -8.01 14.81 -13.31
C ALA A 167 -9.13 15.66 -12.70
N LEU A 168 -10.28 15.06 -12.45
CA LEU A 168 -11.42 15.70 -11.79
C LEU A 168 -11.44 15.30 -10.31
N VAL A 169 -11.39 16.27 -9.40
CA VAL A 169 -11.46 16.04 -7.95
C VAL A 169 -12.78 16.59 -7.42
N VAL A 170 -13.61 15.73 -6.86
CA VAL A 170 -14.91 16.05 -6.26
C VAL A 170 -14.79 15.89 -4.75
N GLY A 171 -14.71 17.00 -4.03
CA GLY A 171 -14.38 16.99 -2.61
C GLY A 171 -14.65 18.31 -1.92
N GLY A 172 -14.51 18.28 -0.60
CA GLY A 172 -14.66 19.44 0.27
C GLY A 172 -16.09 19.66 0.76
N ALA A 173 -16.13 20.35 1.89
CA ALA A 173 -17.31 20.87 2.58
C ALA A 173 -16.83 22.01 3.48
N PRO A 174 -17.73 22.85 4.02
CA PRO A 174 -17.35 23.82 5.05
C PRO A 174 -16.53 23.16 6.17
N GLY A 175 -15.35 23.70 6.46
CA GLY A 175 -14.41 23.16 7.46
C GLY A 175 -13.50 22.02 6.98
N MET A 176 -13.71 21.47 5.78
CA MET A 176 -12.92 20.35 5.22
C MET A 176 -12.31 20.66 3.85
N THR A 177 -12.09 21.94 3.55
CA THR A 177 -11.56 22.42 2.26
C THR A 177 -10.09 22.06 2.02
N GLY A 178 -9.33 21.71 3.07
CA GLY A 178 -7.94 21.28 2.93
C GLY A 178 -7.78 19.97 2.15
N ALA A 179 -8.70 19.02 2.32
CA ALA A 179 -8.65 17.70 1.69
C ALA A 179 -8.68 17.75 0.15
N PRO A 180 -9.64 18.43 -0.51
CA PRO A 180 -9.61 18.58 -1.96
C PRO A 180 -8.45 19.46 -2.45
N VAL A 181 -7.97 20.43 -1.65
CA VAL A 181 -6.79 21.24 -2.02
C VAL A 181 -5.55 20.37 -2.14
N MET A 182 -5.29 19.52 -1.14
CA MET A 182 -4.15 18.59 -1.16
C MET A 182 -4.30 17.57 -2.29
N SER A 183 -5.48 17.00 -2.45
CA SER A 183 -5.78 16.02 -3.50
C SER A 183 -5.55 16.59 -4.91
N ALA A 184 -6.11 17.77 -5.20
CA ALA A 184 -5.98 18.40 -6.51
C ALA A 184 -4.54 18.84 -6.80
N SER A 185 -3.85 19.38 -5.79
CA SER A 185 -2.43 19.75 -5.91
C SER A 185 -1.55 18.52 -6.18
N ALA A 186 -1.79 17.42 -5.46
CA ALA A 186 -1.08 16.16 -5.66
C ALA A 186 -1.35 15.57 -7.05
N ALA A 187 -2.58 15.64 -7.56
CA ALA A 187 -2.90 15.21 -8.92
C ALA A 187 -2.12 16.01 -9.99
N GLY A 188 -1.98 17.33 -9.77
CA GLY A 188 -1.15 18.18 -10.63
C GLY A 188 0.33 17.80 -10.56
N ARG A 189 0.87 17.54 -9.35
CA ARG A 189 2.26 17.10 -9.16
C ARG A 189 2.54 15.70 -9.71
N ALA A 190 1.54 14.83 -9.76
CA ALA A 190 1.64 13.52 -10.41
C ALA A 190 1.78 13.61 -11.94
N GLY A 191 1.51 14.77 -12.53
CA GLY A 191 1.65 15.02 -13.96
C GLY A 191 0.33 15.11 -14.73
N ALA A 192 -0.84 15.19 -14.08
CA ALA A 192 -2.09 15.44 -14.80
C ALA A 192 -1.96 16.68 -15.69
N GLY A 193 -2.45 16.60 -16.94
CA GLY A 193 -2.36 17.69 -17.89
C GLY A 193 -3.23 18.87 -17.51
N TYR A 194 -4.39 18.57 -16.97
CA TYR A 194 -5.36 19.53 -16.46
C TYR A 194 -5.98 18.97 -15.18
N VAL A 195 -6.21 19.84 -14.19
CA VAL A 195 -6.88 19.47 -12.94
C VAL A 195 -8.05 20.42 -12.74
N GLN A 196 -9.19 19.84 -12.40
CA GLN A 196 -10.40 20.58 -12.05
C GLN A 196 -10.92 20.08 -10.70
N CYS A 197 -11.27 20.99 -9.81
CA CYS A 197 -11.80 20.65 -8.49
C CYS A 197 -13.26 21.10 -8.37
N ALA A 198 -14.17 20.16 -8.25
CA ALA A 198 -15.56 20.42 -7.95
C ALA A 198 -15.83 20.31 -6.45
N CYS A 199 -16.55 21.27 -5.89
CA CYS A 199 -16.85 21.33 -4.46
C CYS A 199 -18.25 21.91 -4.23
N PRO A 200 -18.87 21.70 -3.05
CA PRO A 200 -20.08 22.42 -2.66
C PRO A 200 -19.93 23.93 -2.86
N ALA A 201 -20.97 24.60 -3.34
CA ALA A 201 -20.93 26.02 -3.70
C ALA A 201 -20.37 26.91 -2.57
N GLY A 202 -20.76 26.65 -1.32
CA GLY A 202 -20.27 27.39 -0.15
C GLY A 202 -18.78 27.22 0.17
N ALA A 203 -18.11 26.24 -0.41
CA ALA A 203 -16.67 26.02 -0.24
C ALA A 203 -15.81 26.65 -1.35
N GLN A 204 -16.42 27.08 -2.46
CA GLN A 204 -15.71 27.43 -3.69
C GLN A 204 -14.73 28.60 -3.50
N ASP A 205 -15.12 29.66 -2.80
CA ASP A 205 -14.25 30.83 -2.58
C ASP A 205 -13.01 30.47 -1.77
N THR A 206 -13.16 29.60 -0.77
CA THR A 206 -12.04 29.11 0.04
C THR A 206 -11.08 28.27 -0.80
N LEU A 207 -11.61 27.43 -1.69
CA LEU A 207 -10.79 26.65 -2.61
C LEU A 207 -10.08 27.56 -3.63
N ASN A 208 -10.78 28.52 -4.23
CA ASN A 208 -10.22 29.49 -5.17
C ASN A 208 -9.04 30.27 -4.59
N ALA A 209 -9.09 30.60 -3.28
CA ALA A 209 -8.00 31.28 -2.59
C ALA A 209 -6.73 30.42 -2.43
N ARG A 210 -6.83 29.09 -2.54
CA ARG A 210 -5.70 28.15 -2.39
C ARG A 210 -5.28 27.50 -3.70
N LEU A 211 -6.22 27.31 -4.62
CA LEU A 211 -6.04 26.63 -5.90
C LEU A 211 -5.87 27.65 -7.03
N THR A 212 -4.71 28.32 -7.07
CA THR A 212 -4.46 29.41 -8.04
C THR A 212 -4.18 28.91 -9.46
N SER A 213 -3.78 27.66 -9.62
CA SER A 213 -3.50 27.01 -10.91
C SER A 213 -4.53 25.94 -11.32
N ILE A 214 -5.53 25.71 -10.47
CA ILE A 214 -6.52 24.63 -10.63
C ILE A 214 -7.91 25.26 -10.66
N THR A 215 -8.67 25.01 -11.72
CA THR A 215 -10.01 25.59 -11.87
C THR A 215 -11.00 24.90 -10.93
N THR A 216 -11.92 25.68 -10.35
CA THR A 216 -12.97 25.13 -9.48
C THR A 216 -14.34 25.10 -10.16
N THR A 217 -15.23 24.25 -9.66
CA THR A 217 -16.65 24.21 -10.07
C THR A 217 -17.52 24.10 -8.83
N ALA A 218 -18.43 25.04 -8.66
CA ALA A 218 -19.42 24.97 -7.60
C ALA A 218 -20.49 23.93 -7.94
N LEU A 219 -20.75 23.05 -6.98
CA LEU A 219 -21.84 22.09 -7.00
C LEU A 219 -23.02 22.64 -6.18
N PRO A 220 -24.24 22.62 -6.71
CA PRO A 220 -25.45 22.98 -5.97
C PRO A 220 -25.60 22.20 -4.66
N THR A 221 -26.08 22.89 -3.62
CA THR A 221 -26.28 22.35 -2.28
C THR A 221 -27.73 22.48 -1.83
N GLU A 222 -28.17 21.61 -0.93
CA GLU A 222 -29.40 21.70 -0.17
C GLU A 222 -29.21 22.61 1.07
N ASP A 223 -30.31 22.95 1.76
CA ASP A 223 -30.31 23.84 2.94
C ASP A 223 -29.51 23.27 4.13
N ASP A 224 -29.36 21.95 4.20
CA ASP A 224 -28.59 21.24 5.24
C ASP A 224 -27.07 21.25 4.97
N GLY A 225 -26.63 21.88 3.87
CA GLY A 225 -25.25 21.94 3.43
C GLY A 225 -24.76 20.71 2.67
N GLY A 226 -25.61 19.70 2.47
CA GLY A 226 -25.36 18.57 1.56
C GLY A 226 -25.44 18.96 0.09
N LEU A 227 -24.91 18.12 -0.80
CA LEU A 227 -25.08 18.33 -2.25
C LEU A 227 -26.50 17.96 -2.68
N GLU A 228 -27.09 18.77 -3.57
CA GLU A 228 -28.34 18.39 -4.24
C GLU A 228 -27.99 17.39 -5.36
N PRO A 229 -28.44 16.12 -5.27
CA PRO A 229 -27.88 15.04 -6.08
C PRO A 229 -27.92 15.24 -7.59
N HIS A 230 -29.06 15.64 -8.13
CA HIS A 230 -29.25 15.68 -9.58
C HIS A 230 -28.61 16.93 -10.18
N ALA A 231 -28.80 18.09 -9.57
CA ALA A 231 -28.20 19.34 -10.02
C ALA A 231 -26.66 19.34 -9.86
N ALA A 232 -26.13 18.72 -8.81
CA ALA A 232 -24.68 18.51 -8.68
C ALA A 232 -24.12 17.56 -9.74
N PHE A 233 -24.86 16.50 -10.09
CA PHE A 233 -24.46 15.60 -11.17
C PHE A 233 -24.50 16.31 -12.54
N ASP A 234 -25.57 17.06 -12.83
CA ASP A 234 -25.72 17.82 -14.07
C ASP A 234 -24.63 18.88 -14.23
N ALA A 235 -24.22 19.53 -13.13
CA ALA A 235 -23.12 20.49 -13.12
C ALA A 235 -21.76 19.87 -13.54
N LEU A 236 -21.62 18.54 -13.44
CA LEU A 236 -20.41 17.81 -13.80
C LEU A 236 -20.44 17.19 -15.20
N ALA A 237 -21.56 17.23 -15.93
CA ALA A 237 -21.71 16.50 -17.20
C ALA A 237 -20.59 16.79 -18.21
N GLY A 238 -20.17 18.05 -18.34
CA GLY A 238 -19.08 18.46 -19.24
C GLY A 238 -17.70 17.92 -18.83
N PRO A 239 -17.22 18.21 -17.61
CA PRO A 239 -15.96 17.68 -17.10
C PRO A 239 -15.91 16.15 -17.02
N LEU A 240 -17.00 15.51 -16.60
CA LEU A 240 -17.06 14.06 -16.38
C LEU A 240 -16.78 13.28 -17.67
N GLY A 241 -17.37 13.70 -18.79
CA GLY A 241 -17.14 13.08 -20.11
C GLY A 241 -15.72 13.23 -20.66
N LYS A 242 -14.86 14.03 -20.02
CA LYS A 242 -13.46 14.27 -20.42
C LYS A 242 -12.45 13.77 -19.39
N ALA A 243 -12.90 13.32 -18.22
CA ALA A 243 -12.04 12.93 -17.12
C ALA A 243 -11.31 11.63 -17.47
N GLY A 244 -9.98 11.67 -17.50
CA GLY A 244 -9.15 10.46 -17.54
C GLY A 244 -8.97 9.83 -16.15
N GLY A 245 -9.17 10.63 -15.10
CA GLY A 245 -9.18 10.19 -13.71
C GLY A 245 -10.15 11.03 -12.90
N LEU A 246 -11.02 10.38 -12.14
CA LEU A 246 -11.94 10.99 -11.18
C LEU A 246 -11.48 10.64 -9.76
N LEU A 247 -11.55 11.59 -8.83
CA LEU A 247 -11.45 11.35 -7.40
C LEU A 247 -12.72 11.89 -6.75
N VAL A 248 -13.39 11.08 -5.94
CA VAL A 248 -14.55 11.50 -5.16
C VAL A 248 -14.40 11.13 -3.69
N GLY A 249 -14.73 12.08 -2.81
CA GLY A 249 -14.89 11.82 -1.38
C GLY A 249 -14.04 12.63 -0.39
N PRO A 250 -12.80 13.07 -0.69
CA PRO A 250 -11.99 13.83 0.27
C PRO A 250 -12.73 15.05 0.86
N GLY A 251 -13.11 14.95 2.13
CA GLY A 251 -13.81 16.01 2.87
C GLY A 251 -15.20 16.36 2.34
N LEU A 252 -15.87 15.49 1.58
CA LEU A 252 -17.16 15.79 0.95
C LEU A 252 -18.34 15.86 1.95
N GLY A 253 -18.15 15.32 3.16
CA GLY A 253 -19.18 15.24 4.18
C GLY A 253 -20.14 14.07 3.97
N ARG A 254 -21.04 13.87 4.93
CA ARG A 254 -21.87 12.67 5.05
C ARG A 254 -23.38 12.96 5.03
N ALA A 255 -23.78 14.15 4.60
CA ALA A 255 -25.18 14.48 4.39
C ALA A 255 -25.84 13.49 3.41
N ASP A 256 -27.14 13.24 3.58
CA ASP A 256 -27.86 12.23 2.81
C ASP A 256 -27.90 12.57 1.31
N GLY A 257 -28.11 13.85 0.97
CA GLY A 257 -27.97 14.37 -0.40
C GLY A 257 -26.58 14.10 -0.98
N THR A 258 -25.52 14.38 -0.24
CA THR A 258 -24.14 14.07 -0.65
C THR A 258 -23.92 12.58 -0.91
N GLN A 259 -24.42 11.69 -0.06
CA GLN A 259 -24.26 10.24 -0.27
C GLN A 259 -25.06 9.75 -1.49
N ARG A 260 -26.26 10.29 -1.74
CA ARG A 260 -27.02 10.02 -2.96
C ARG A 260 -26.29 10.52 -4.21
N PHE A 261 -25.73 11.73 -4.15
CA PHE A 261 -24.92 12.29 -5.23
C PHE A 261 -23.73 11.39 -5.59
N VAL A 262 -22.96 10.93 -4.59
CA VAL A 262 -21.81 10.05 -4.83
C VAL A 262 -22.22 8.76 -5.52
N ARG A 263 -23.31 8.12 -5.06
CA ARG A 263 -23.84 6.90 -5.70
C ARG A 263 -24.28 7.17 -7.13
N LEU A 264 -25.06 8.24 -7.36
CA LEU A 264 -25.49 8.65 -8.70
C LEU A 264 -24.31 8.88 -9.64
N LEU A 265 -23.28 9.59 -9.17
CA LEU A 265 -22.04 9.84 -9.93
C LEU A 265 -21.33 8.54 -10.31
N LEU A 266 -21.20 7.61 -9.36
CA LEU A 266 -20.51 6.33 -9.56
C LEU A 266 -21.29 5.37 -10.47
N GLU A 267 -22.62 5.41 -10.43
CA GLU A 267 -23.48 4.59 -11.28
C GLU A 267 -23.43 5.01 -12.76
N HIS A 268 -23.13 6.29 -13.04
CA HIS A 268 -23.21 6.86 -14.38
C HIS A 268 -21.87 7.30 -14.98
N THR A 269 -20.76 7.13 -14.26
CA THR A 269 -19.42 7.50 -14.75
C THR A 269 -18.71 6.32 -15.40
N ASP A 270 -18.09 6.58 -16.56
CA ASP A 270 -17.15 5.66 -17.21
C ASP A 270 -15.69 6.01 -16.93
N ALA A 271 -15.42 7.10 -16.20
CA ALA A 271 -14.06 7.50 -15.87
C ALA A 271 -13.41 6.52 -14.86
N PRO A 272 -12.11 6.20 -14.99
CA PRO A 272 -11.34 5.57 -13.92
C PRO A 272 -11.45 6.40 -12.65
N THR A 273 -11.92 5.80 -11.55
CA THR A 273 -12.37 6.57 -10.38
C THR A 273 -11.69 6.11 -9.09
N VAL A 274 -11.06 7.03 -8.39
CA VAL A 274 -10.55 6.87 -7.03
C VAL A 274 -11.65 7.26 -6.04
N ILE A 275 -11.92 6.40 -5.08
CA ILE A 275 -12.96 6.58 -4.08
C ILE A 275 -12.28 6.51 -2.72
N ASP A 276 -12.28 7.63 -1.99
CA ASP A 276 -11.62 7.76 -0.68
C ASP A 276 -12.56 8.41 0.33
N ALA A 277 -12.27 8.24 1.63
CA ALA A 277 -12.93 8.94 2.73
C ALA A 277 -14.48 8.95 2.64
N ASP A 278 -15.12 10.11 2.50
CA ASP A 278 -16.58 10.20 2.45
C ASP A 278 -17.20 9.56 1.20
N GLY A 279 -16.42 9.43 0.12
CA GLY A 279 -16.80 8.64 -1.04
C GLY A 279 -16.98 7.17 -0.67
N LEU A 280 -16.06 6.62 0.14
CA LEU A 280 -16.19 5.26 0.68
C LEU A 280 -17.34 5.17 1.68
N ASN A 281 -17.56 6.20 2.50
CA ASN A 281 -18.69 6.23 3.43
C ASN A 281 -20.05 6.14 2.71
N ALA A 282 -20.19 6.79 1.55
CA ALA A 282 -21.41 6.72 0.75
C ALA A 282 -21.68 5.32 0.16
N LEU A 283 -20.66 4.46 0.08
CA LEU A 283 -20.76 3.07 -0.36
C LEU A 283 -21.01 2.08 0.78
N ALA A 284 -20.93 2.51 2.03
CA ALA A 284 -21.23 1.64 3.17
C ALA A 284 -22.67 1.09 3.07
N GLY A 285 -22.83 -0.21 3.31
CA GLY A 285 -24.11 -0.91 3.17
C GLY A 285 -24.48 -1.34 1.74
N GLN A 286 -23.67 -1.02 0.73
CA GLN A 286 -23.80 -1.61 -0.60
C GLN A 286 -23.31 -3.06 -0.59
N ARG A 287 -23.99 -3.93 -1.34
CA ARG A 287 -23.65 -5.37 -1.44
C ARG A 287 -22.69 -5.62 -2.59
N ASP A 288 -21.98 -6.76 -2.55
CA ASP A 288 -21.05 -7.20 -3.60
C ASP A 288 -21.60 -7.05 -5.03
N ALA A 289 -22.88 -7.40 -5.24
CA ALA A 289 -23.53 -7.27 -6.55
C ALA A 289 -23.57 -5.83 -7.08
N TRP A 290 -23.74 -4.83 -6.21
CA TRP A 290 -23.72 -3.42 -6.61
C TRP A 290 -22.32 -3.00 -7.06
N PHE A 291 -21.27 -3.44 -6.36
CA PHE A 291 -19.88 -3.20 -6.77
C PHE A 291 -19.57 -3.87 -8.12
N GLN A 292 -19.96 -5.15 -8.29
CA GLN A 292 -19.74 -5.89 -9.54
C GLN A 292 -20.44 -5.22 -10.73
N GLN A 293 -21.64 -4.68 -10.52
CA GLN A 293 -22.40 -4.01 -11.55
C GLN A 293 -21.74 -2.69 -11.99
N HIS A 294 -21.25 -1.88 -11.05
CA HIS A 294 -20.84 -0.49 -11.36
C HIS A 294 -19.32 -0.28 -11.43
N SER A 295 -18.51 -1.06 -10.69
CA SER A 295 -17.06 -0.87 -10.68
C SER A 295 -16.40 -1.23 -12.01
N GLN A 296 -16.78 -2.37 -12.59
CA GLN A 296 -16.32 -2.84 -13.91
C GLN A 296 -14.79 -2.74 -14.10
N GLY A 297 -14.00 -2.95 -13.04
CA GLY A 297 -12.54 -2.84 -13.04
C GLY A 297 -11.97 -1.42 -13.01
N ARG A 298 -12.82 -0.38 -13.02
CA ARG A 298 -12.41 1.03 -13.16
C ARG A 298 -12.10 1.72 -11.84
N TRP A 299 -12.58 1.18 -10.72
CA TRP A 299 -12.47 1.87 -9.44
C TRP A 299 -11.19 1.51 -8.69
N VAL A 300 -10.64 2.51 -8.00
CA VAL A 300 -9.63 2.36 -6.96
C VAL A 300 -10.25 2.74 -5.63
N LEU A 301 -10.45 1.78 -4.74
CA LEU A 301 -10.91 2.04 -3.37
C LEU A 301 -9.69 2.18 -2.46
N THR A 302 -9.63 3.23 -1.65
CA THR A 302 -8.46 3.50 -0.78
C THR A 302 -8.76 3.44 0.72
N PRO A 303 -9.46 2.43 1.25
CA PRO A 303 -9.84 2.42 2.66
C PRO A 303 -8.63 2.20 3.60
N HIS A 304 -8.65 2.88 4.74
CA HIS A 304 -7.94 2.41 5.93
C HIS A 304 -8.71 1.27 6.60
N VAL A 305 -8.13 0.59 7.61
CA VAL A 305 -8.75 -0.58 8.27
C VAL A 305 -10.19 -0.33 8.72
N GLY A 306 -10.45 0.79 9.42
CA GLY A 306 -11.81 1.15 9.85
C GLY A 306 -12.82 1.40 8.71
N GLU A 307 -12.42 2.07 7.63
CA GLU A 307 -13.26 2.27 6.44
C GLU A 307 -13.52 0.93 5.74
N PHE A 308 -12.51 0.08 5.64
CA PHE A 308 -12.61 -1.23 5.01
C PHE A 308 -13.62 -2.14 5.74
N LYS A 309 -13.53 -2.22 7.07
CA LYS A 309 -14.49 -2.98 7.89
C LYS A 309 -15.93 -2.49 7.69
N ARG A 310 -16.11 -1.16 7.62
CA ARG A 310 -17.42 -0.54 7.37
C ARG A 310 -17.96 -0.85 5.97
N LEU A 311 -17.11 -0.83 4.95
CA LEU A 311 -17.48 -1.18 3.57
C LEU A 311 -17.83 -2.65 3.43
N ALA A 312 -17.06 -3.53 4.07
CA ALA A 312 -17.26 -4.97 4.02
C ALA A 312 -18.49 -5.44 4.80
N ASP A 313 -19.10 -4.57 5.61
CA ASP A 313 -20.27 -4.86 6.47
C ASP A 313 -20.12 -6.18 7.25
N ALA A 314 -18.90 -6.43 7.72
CA ALA A 314 -18.53 -7.67 8.36
C ALA A 314 -17.65 -7.37 9.57
N ASP A 315 -18.24 -7.49 10.75
CA ASP A 315 -17.54 -7.38 12.03
C ASP A 315 -16.41 -8.41 12.15
N ASP A 316 -16.50 -9.52 11.40
CA ASP A 316 -15.59 -10.67 11.40
C ASP A 316 -14.60 -10.69 10.22
N VAL A 317 -14.36 -9.58 9.49
CA VAL A 317 -13.29 -9.63 8.47
C VAL A 317 -11.94 -9.83 9.14
N ASP A 318 -11.39 -11.03 8.94
CA ASP A 318 -10.06 -11.37 9.38
C ASP A 318 -9.01 -10.59 8.56
N LEU A 319 -8.26 -9.76 9.28
CA LEU A 319 -7.14 -8.98 8.74
C LEU A 319 -5.80 -9.55 9.17
N ALA A 320 -5.74 -10.79 9.69
CA ALA A 320 -4.49 -11.50 9.94
C ALA A 320 -3.72 -11.75 8.62
N ASP A 321 -4.43 -12.04 7.53
CA ASP A 321 -3.86 -12.11 6.17
C ASP A 321 -4.37 -10.96 5.28
N ARG A 322 -3.84 -9.76 5.54
CA ARG A 322 -4.21 -8.54 4.81
C ARG A 322 -4.06 -8.68 3.28
N LEU A 323 -3.09 -9.47 2.81
CA LEU A 323 -2.87 -9.65 1.37
C LEU A 323 -3.99 -10.48 0.75
N ARG A 324 -4.29 -11.64 1.32
CA ARG A 324 -5.38 -12.47 0.80
C ARG A 324 -6.74 -11.78 0.91
N THR A 325 -6.98 -11.08 2.02
CA THR A 325 -8.21 -10.30 2.19
C THR A 325 -8.31 -9.21 1.13
N ALA A 326 -7.23 -8.46 0.84
CA ALA A 326 -7.24 -7.48 -0.22
C ALA A 326 -7.49 -8.10 -1.61
N GLN A 327 -6.87 -9.24 -1.91
CA GLN A 327 -7.08 -9.97 -3.18
C GLN A 327 -8.52 -10.49 -3.33
N ASP A 328 -9.11 -11.02 -2.25
CA ASP A 328 -10.49 -11.52 -2.25
C ASP A 328 -11.48 -10.39 -2.54
N TYR A 329 -11.40 -9.29 -1.80
CA TYR A 329 -12.32 -8.18 -1.97
C TYR A 329 -12.13 -7.44 -3.30
N ALA A 330 -10.90 -7.30 -3.78
CA ALA A 330 -10.65 -6.73 -5.12
C ALA A 330 -11.34 -7.55 -6.23
N ARG A 331 -11.30 -8.89 -6.14
CA ARG A 331 -12.04 -9.77 -7.06
C ARG A 331 -13.54 -9.65 -6.87
N ARG A 332 -14.03 -9.74 -5.63
CA ARG A 332 -15.47 -9.72 -5.32
C ARG A 332 -16.14 -8.43 -5.77
N TRP A 333 -15.45 -7.30 -5.63
CA TRP A 333 -15.96 -5.98 -6.00
C TRP A 333 -15.56 -5.55 -7.41
N GLN A 334 -14.81 -6.38 -8.14
CA GLN A 334 -14.29 -6.07 -9.48
C GLN A 334 -13.61 -4.70 -9.53
N CYS A 335 -12.73 -4.42 -8.55
CA CYS A 335 -12.06 -3.14 -8.39
C CYS A 335 -10.57 -3.32 -8.07
N THR A 336 -9.82 -2.21 -8.10
CA THR A 336 -8.54 -2.12 -7.41
C THR A 336 -8.79 -1.72 -5.96
N LEU A 337 -8.27 -2.49 -5.00
CA LEU A 337 -8.37 -2.22 -3.57
C LEU A 337 -7.00 -1.87 -3.00
N VAL A 338 -6.87 -0.67 -2.44
CA VAL A 338 -5.72 -0.19 -1.68
C VAL A 338 -6.04 -0.28 -0.19
N LEU A 339 -5.57 -1.33 0.47
CA LEU A 339 -5.75 -1.51 1.91
C LEU A 339 -4.63 -0.78 2.67
N LYS A 340 -4.91 0.46 3.10
CA LYS A 340 -3.94 1.34 3.77
C LYS A 340 -3.48 0.74 5.11
N GLY A 341 -2.18 0.88 5.38
CA GLY A 341 -1.49 0.44 6.61
C GLY A 341 0.01 0.28 6.35
N MET A 342 0.75 -0.27 7.31
CA MET A 342 2.19 -0.52 7.15
C MET A 342 2.51 -2.02 7.05
N PRO A 343 3.05 -2.49 5.91
CA PRO A 343 2.99 -1.82 4.60
C PRO A 343 1.53 -1.80 4.07
N SER A 344 1.32 -1.02 3.01
CA SER A 344 0.04 -0.99 2.28
C SER A 344 0.03 -2.05 1.19
N VAL A 345 -1.15 -2.63 0.94
CA VAL A 345 -1.37 -3.64 -0.09
C VAL A 345 -2.30 -3.08 -1.16
N VAL A 346 -1.96 -3.28 -2.43
CA VAL A 346 -2.82 -2.97 -3.58
C VAL A 346 -3.15 -4.26 -4.30
N SER A 347 -4.43 -4.56 -4.51
CA SER A 347 -4.88 -5.74 -5.25
C SER A 347 -5.84 -5.35 -6.37
N GLY A 348 -5.65 -5.91 -7.56
CA GLY A 348 -6.54 -5.71 -8.71
C GLY A 348 -7.65 -6.74 -8.82
N PRO A 349 -8.61 -6.55 -9.73
CA PRO A 349 -9.77 -7.44 -9.90
C PRO A 349 -9.40 -8.84 -10.41
N GLU A 350 -8.22 -9.01 -11.01
CA GLU A 350 -7.64 -10.31 -11.38
C GLU A 350 -6.91 -11.01 -10.20
N GLY A 351 -6.78 -10.32 -9.06
CA GLY A 351 -6.06 -10.78 -7.86
C GLY A 351 -4.55 -10.57 -7.92
N ARG A 352 -4.01 -9.97 -8.99
CA ARG A 352 -2.63 -9.48 -9.00
C ARG A 352 -2.47 -8.42 -7.91
N ALA A 353 -1.40 -8.51 -7.13
CA ALA A 353 -1.18 -7.65 -6.00
C ALA A 353 0.23 -7.07 -5.92
N TYR A 354 0.33 -5.89 -5.31
CA TYR A 354 1.55 -5.18 -5.00
C TYR A 354 1.60 -4.82 -3.51
N VAL A 355 2.78 -4.94 -2.91
CA VAL A 355 3.08 -4.44 -1.57
C VAL A 355 4.01 -3.25 -1.70
N CYS A 356 3.67 -2.13 -1.05
CA CYS A 356 4.55 -0.97 -1.03
C CYS A 356 5.73 -1.23 -0.10
N GLY A 357 6.94 -1.21 -0.66
CA GLY A 357 8.19 -1.47 0.09
C GLY A 357 8.89 -0.21 0.62
N VAL A 358 8.31 0.97 0.40
CA VAL A 358 8.88 2.27 0.77
C VAL A 358 7.94 3.05 1.67
N GLY A 359 8.47 4.10 2.32
CA GLY A 359 7.74 4.89 3.30
C GLY A 359 8.06 4.50 4.73
N ASN A 360 7.76 5.42 5.64
CA ASN A 360 8.16 5.35 7.03
C ASN A 360 7.06 5.93 7.95
N PRO A 361 7.17 5.78 9.29
CA PRO A 361 6.14 6.23 10.22
C PRO A 361 5.77 7.71 10.15
N ALA A 362 6.56 8.57 9.49
CA ALA A 362 6.22 9.98 9.29
C ALA A 362 4.90 10.18 8.52
N LEU A 363 4.49 9.19 7.71
CA LEU A 363 3.23 9.22 6.96
C LEU A 363 1.98 9.16 7.85
N ALA A 364 2.13 8.86 9.14
CA ALA A 364 1.04 8.80 10.11
C ALA A 364 0.58 10.20 10.57
N THR A 365 0.21 11.05 9.60
CA THR A 365 -0.34 12.40 9.82
C THR A 365 -1.59 12.61 8.96
N ALA A 366 -2.43 13.56 9.36
CA ALA A 366 -3.66 13.85 8.63
C ALA A 366 -3.35 14.40 7.22
N GLY A 367 -4.17 14.01 6.24
CA GLY A 367 -4.05 14.48 4.85
C GLY A 367 -3.16 13.63 3.94
N THR A 368 -2.37 12.69 4.46
CA THR A 368 -1.53 11.82 3.60
C THR A 368 -2.38 10.90 2.72
N GLY A 369 -3.56 10.52 3.20
CA GLY A 369 -4.58 9.83 2.40
C GLY A 369 -5.08 10.67 1.22
N ASP A 370 -5.36 11.95 1.44
CA ASP A 370 -5.80 12.88 0.39
C ASP A 370 -4.72 13.05 -0.69
N VAL A 371 -3.45 13.15 -0.27
CA VAL A 371 -2.31 13.20 -1.20
C VAL A 371 -2.21 11.91 -2.01
N LEU A 372 -2.34 10.73 -1.38
CA LEU A 372 -2.34 9.44 -2.08
C LEU A 372 -3.48 9.34 -3.10
N ALA A 373 -4.69 9.74 -2.71
CA ALA A 373 -5.86 9.70 -3.58
C ALA A 373 -5.70 10.64 -4.78
N GLY A 374 -5.18 11.86 -4.54
CA GLY A 374 -4.84 12.83 -5.58
C GLY A 374 -3.75 12.34 -6.53
N LEU A 375 -2.64 11.81 -6.01
CA LEU A 375 -1.59 11.19 -6.81
C LEU A 375 -2.14 10.09 -7.72
N THR A 376 -2.98 9.21 -7.16
CA THR A 376 -3.61 8.13 -7.91
C THR A 376 -4.45 8.69 -9.05
N ALA A 377 -5.36 9.63 -8.77
CA ALA A 377 -6.22 10.22 -9.79
C ALA A 377 -5.43 10.95 -10.88
N GLY A 378 -4.33 11.63 -10.53
CA GLY A 378 -3.45 12.27 -11.51
C GLY A 378 -2.71 11.28 -12.41
N LEU A 379 -2.34 10.10 -11.90
CA LEU A 379 -1.75 9.03 -12.70
C LEU A 379 -2.79 8.34 -13.60
N LEU A 380 -4.02 8.12 -13.11
CA LEU A 380 -5.13 7.61 -13.93
C LEU A 380 -5.48 8.58 -15.06
N ALA A 381 -5.49 9.88 -14.78
CA ALA A 381 -5.71 10.91 -15.79
C ALA A 381 -4.73 10.82 -16.97
N GLN A 382 -3.51 10.33 -16.73
CA GLN A 382 -2.49 10.12 -17.76
C GLN A 382 -2.60 8.76 -18.48
N GLY A 383 -3.66 8.00 -18.23
CA GLY A 383 -3.93 6.71 -18.88
C GLY A 383 -3.33 5.49 -18.19
N MET A 384 -2.82 5.63 -16.96
CA MET A 384 -2.39 4.46 -16.18
C MET A 384 -3.59 3.59 -15.78
N SER A 385 -3.39 2.27 -15.75
CA SER A 385 -4.42 1.37 -15.24
C SER A 385 -4.62 1.54 -13.73
N PRO A 386 -5.84 1.31 -13.20
CA PRO A 386 -6.17 1.41 -11.76
C PRO A 386 -5.14 0.76 -10.83
N LEU A 387 -4.78 -0.50 -11.08
CA LEU A 387 -3.81 -1.25 -10.27
C LEU A 387 -2.42 -0.61 -10.26
N ARG A 388 -1.88 -0.24 -11.42
CA ARG A 388 -0.53 0.35 -11.52
C ARG A 388 -0.51 1.79 -11.03
N GLY A 389 -1.55 2.57 -11.31
CA GLY A 389 -1.69 3.95 -10.85
C GLY A 389 -1.69 4.01 -9.32
N ALA A 390 -2.48 3.13 -8.67
CA ALA A 390 -2.52 3.04 -7.21
C ALA A 390 -1.19 2.56 -6.59
N ALA A 391 -0.56 1.53 -7.18
CA ALA A 391 0.73 1.03 -6.70
C ALA A 391 1.86 2.06 -6.87
N ALA A 392 1.88 2.78 -8.00
CA ALA A 392 2.83 3.86 -8.25
C ALA A 392 2.60 5.04 -7.30
N ALA A 393 1.35 5.46 -7.07
CA ALA A 393 1.04 6.55 -6.15
C ALA A 393 1.51 6.26 -4.71
N LEU A 394 1.28 5.05 -4.21
CA LEU A 394 1.82 4.63 -2.90
C LEU A 394 3.35 4.67 -2.86
N HIS A 395 4.00 4.17 -3.91
CA HIS A 395 5.44 4.13 -3.97
C HIS A 395 6.05 5.53 -4.02
N LEU A 396 5.49 6.43 -4.84
CA LEU A 396 5.91 7.83 -4.92
C LEU A 396 5.71 8.57 -3.60
N GLY A 397 4.54 8.39 -2.95
CA GLY A 397 4.27 8.99 -1.65
C GLY A 397 5.22 8.49 -0.54
N GLY A 398 5.50 7.18 -0.52
CA GLY A 398 6.47 6.60 0.41
C GLY A 398 7.90 7.09 0.15
N ALA A 399 8.32 7.15 -1.11
CA ALA A 399 9.63 7.65 -1.50
C ALA A 399 9.78 9.16 -1.21
N ALA A 400 8.71 9.95 -1.32
CA ALA A 400 8.69 11.36 -0.92
C ALA A 400 8.89 11.51 0.60
N ALA A 401 8.21 10.67 1.40
CA ALA A 401 8.41 10.65 2.86
C ALA A 401 9.84 10.23 3.24
N ASP A 402 10.39 9.20 2.59
CA ASP A 402 11.78 8.78 2.84
C ASP A 402 12.74 9.92 2.51
N ARG A 403 12.56 10.58 1.36
CA ARG A 403 13.35 11.75 0.96
C ARG A 403 13.23 12.91 1.96
N TYR A 404 12.04 13.19 2.49
CA TYR A 404 11.84 14.22 3.52
C TYR A 404 12.68 13.91 4.76
N THR A 405 12.65 12.66 5.23
CA THR A 405 13.35 12.24 6.46
C THR A 405 14.88 12.25 6.37
N THR A 406 15.45 12.39 5.17
CA THR A 406 16.90 12.61 5.01
C THR A 406 17.35 14.02 5.40
N ARG A 407 16.43 15.00 5.41
CA ARG A 407 16.71 16.42 5.66
C ARG A 407 16.00 16.98 6.88
N PHE A 408 14.84 16.41 7.22
CA PHE A 408 13.98 16.92 8.28
C PHE A 408 13.59 15.81 9.26
N ALA A 409 13.20 16.21 10.47
CA ALA A 409 12.75 15.25 11.47
C ALA A 409 11.44 14.58 11.04
N ALA A 410 11.39 13.24 11.06
CA ALA A 410 10.22 12.45 10.67
C ALA A 410 8.90 12.91 11.31
N ARG A 411 8.94 13.28 12.60
CA ARG A 411 7.76 13.75 13.36
C ARG A 411 7.21 15.11 12.91
N ALA A 412 7.93 15.85 12.07
CA ALA A 412 7.53 17.18 11.60
C ALA A 412 6.83 17.15 10.24
N LEU A 413 6.77 15.98 9.58
CA LEU A 413 6.14 15.82 8.28
C LEU A 413 4.64 16.15 8.37
N THR A 414 4.19 16.98 7.44
CA THR A 414 2.79 17.24 7.15
C THR A 414 2.47 16.84 5.72
N ALA A 415 1.19 16.62 5.40
CA ALA A 415 0.79 16.16 4.07
C ALA A 415 1.23 17.09 2.90
N PRO A 416 1.20 18.43 3.02
CA PRO A 416 1.73 19.32 1.98
C PRO A 416 3.22 19.11 1.68
N ASP A 417 4.03 18.74 2.68
CA ASP A 417 5.46 18.48 2.47
C ASP A 417 5.67 17.35 1.46
N LEU A 418 4.80 16.32 1.46
CA LEU A 418 4.85 15.26 0.45
C LEU A 418 4.65 15.82 -0.96
N ILE A 419 3.72 16.75 -1.13
CA ILE A 419 3.41 17.38 -2.42
C ILE A 419 4.62 18.19 -2.91
N ASP A 420 5.29 18.89 -2.01
CA ASP A 420 6.46 19.71 -2.31
C ASP A 420 7.72 18.88 -2.62
N GLU A 421 7.81 17.66 -2.07
CA GLU A 421 8.91 16.73 -2.37
C GLU A 421 8.79 16.04 -3.74
N LEU A 422 7.58 15.92 -4.30
CA LEU A 422 7.34 15.18 -5.55
C LEU A 422 8.16 15.67 -6.76
N PRO A 423 8.29 16.98 -7.06
CA PRO A 423 9.02 17.41 -8.25
C PRO A 423 10.49 16.98 -8.25
N ALA A 424 11.18 17.19 -7.12
CA ALA A 424 12.58 16.82 -6.98
C ALA A 424 12.74 15.29 -6.96
N LEU A 425 11.85 14.58 -6.25
CA LEU A 425 11.82 13.12 -6.25
C LEU A 425 11.70 12.54 -7.66
N LEU A 426 10.73 13.02 -8.44
CA LEU A 426 10.47 12.54 -9.80
C LEU A 426 11.69 12.79 -10.70
N HIS A 427 12.35 13.95 -10.57
CA HIS A 427 13.54 14.27 -11.36
C HIS A 427 14.75 13.42 -10.98
N GLU A 428 15.00 13.21 -9.69
CA GLU A 428 16.24 12.58 -9.22
C GLU A 428 16.19 11.05 -9.26
N ARG A 429 15.00 10.45 -9.12
CA ARG A 429 14.83 9.00 -8.91
C ARG A 429 14.05 8.29 -10.02
N PHE A 430 13.28 9.01 -10.83
CA PHE A 430 12.34 8.44 -11.80
C PHE A 430 12.43 9.07 -13.21
N ALA A 431 13.43 9.92 -13.48
CA ALA A 431 13.60 10.60 -14.77
C ALA A 431 14.50 9.84 -15.75
#